data_AF-A0A8X7VZX2-F1
#
_entry.id   AF-A0A8X7VZX2-F1
#
_cell.length_a   1.000
_cell.length_b   1.000
_cell.length_c   1.000
_cell.angle_alpha   90.00
_cell.angle_beta   90.00
_cell.angle_gamma   90.00
#
_symmetry.space_group_name_H-M   'P 1'
#
loop_
_entity.id
_entity.type
_entity.pdbx_description
1 polymer ?
#
loop_
_entity_poly.entity_id
_entity_poly.type
_entity_poly.pdbx_seq_one_letter_code
_entity_poly.pdbx_strand_id
1 'polypeptide(L)'
;MLKEVEDVQSKGVFEAVDGPPMIALAVERPLPLMIVGQEKMLRRAWEHLMNSGTGMMGLCGIGGVGKTTLLEQINNKFLKPVTHCGVEIVFFVVVSSKLRVEMILDLIAEKLGFLREDWKQKEKSQKVTDLHTRM
;
A
#
# COMPACT_ATOMS: atom_id res chain seq x y z
N MET A 1 10.50 -10.71 49.67
CA MET A 1 10.17 -10.97 48.25
C MET A 1 10.40 -9.71 47.44
N LEU A 2 11.64 -9.44 47.01
CA LEU A 2 11.97 -8.38 46.02
C LEU A 2 13.25 -8.70 45.22
N LYS A 3 13.86 -9.88 45.40
CA LYS A 3 15.12 -10.26 44.71
C LYS A 3 14.92 -11.03 43.39
N GLU A 4 13.69 -11.41 43.04
CA GLU A 4 13.42 -12.18 41.82
C GLU A 4 13.08 -11.32 40.59
N VAL A 5 12.83 -10.01 40.77
CA VAL A 5 12.41 -9.13 39.64
C VAL A 5 13.61 -8.51 38.92
N GLU A 6 14.75 -8.34 39.60
CA GLU A 6 15.96 -7.74 39.00
C GLU A 6 16.76 -8.74 38.13
N ASP A 7 16.70 -10.05 38.43
CA ASP A 7 17.50 -11.06 37.72
C ASP A 7 16.91 -11.44 36.34
N VAL A 8 15.68 -11.02 36.04
CA VAL A 8 15.02 -11.26 34.75
C VAL A 8 15.41 -10.19 33.72
N GLN A 9 15.85 -9.00 34.15
CA GLN A 9 16.31 -7.95 33.23
C GLN A 9 17.74 -8.18 32.72
N SER A 10 18.55 -9.00 33.41
CA SER A 10 19.96 -9.23 33.07
C SER A 10 20.20 -10.40 32.10
N LYS A 11 19.16 -11.19 31.78
CA LYS A 11 19.26 -12.41 30.95
C LYS A 11 18.48 -12.36 29.63
N GLY A 12 17.83 -11.25 29.31
CA GLY A 12 17.15 -11.06 28.04
C GLY A 12 18.14 -10.72 26.94
N VAL A 13 18.77 -11.73 26.32
CA VAL A 13 19.24 -11.58 24.94
C VAL A 13 18.00 -11.51 24.07
N PHE A 14 17.47 -10.30 23.90
CA PHE A 14 16.51 -10.03 22.84
C PHE A 14 17.32 -10.05 21.55
N GLU A 15 17.30 -11.18 20.85
CA GLU A 15 17.66 -11.15 19.42
C GLU A 15 16.81 -10.05 18.80
N ALA A 16 17.49 -9.01 18.31
CA ALA A 16 16.85 -7.95 17.57
C ALA A 16 16.16 -8.59 16.36
N VAL A 17 14.84 -8.69 16.42
CA VAL A 17 13.99 -9.06 15.28
C VAL A 17 13.89 -7.88 14.31
N ASP A 18 15.02 -7.22 14.03
CA ASP A 18 15.12 -6.21 12.98
C ASP A 18 15.43 -6.92 11.66
N GLY A 19 14.48 -7.73 11.22
CA GLY A 19 14.32 -7.94 9.79
C GLY A 19 13.88 -6.60 9.16
N PRO A 20 14.27 -6.31 7.90
CA PRO A 20 13.79 -5.11 7.23
C PRO A 20 12.26 -5.04 7.37
N PRO A 21 11.69 -3.85 7.65
CA PRO A 21 10.26 -3.70 7.92
C PRO A 21 9.49 -4.42 6.81
N MET A 22 8.70 -5.42 7.20
CA MET A 22 7.89 -6.18 6.25
C MET A 22 6.99 -5.20 5.53
N ILE A 23 7.21 -5.03 4.22
CA ILE A 23 6.39 -4.16 3.40
C ILE A 23 4.99 -4.78 3.37
N ALA A 24 4.02 -4.13 4.01
CA ALA A 24 2.65 -4.58 3.97
C ALA A 24 2.13 -4.50 2.53
N LEU A 25 1.66 -5.63 1.99
CA LEU A 25 1.14 -5.74 0.64
C LEU A 25 0.11 -4.64 0.32
N ALA A 26 -0.84 -4.41 1.22
CA ALA A 26 -1.79 -3.32 1.10
C ALA A 26 -2.03 -2.70 2.48
N VAL A 27 -2.57 -1.49 2.49
CA VAL A 27 -3.07 -0.86 3.72
C VAL A 27 -4.57 -0.81 3.62
N GLU A 28 -5.27 -1.29 4.65
CA GLU A 28 -6.73 -1.30 4.67
C GLU A 28 -7.30 0.11 4.50
N ARG A 29 -8.33 0.21 3.66
CA ARG A 29 -9.09 1.43 3.42
C ARG A 29 -10.40 1.37 4.18
N PRO A 30 -10.82 2.47 4.81
CA PRO A 30 -12.11 2.53 5.46
C PRO A 30 -13.21 2.29 4.43
N LEU A 31 -14.14 1.41 4.75
CA LEU A 31 -15.32 1.15 3.92
C LEU A 31 -16.58 1.60 4.68
N PRO A 32 -17.62 2.06 3.97
CA PRO A 32 -18.94 2.27 4.58
C PRO A 32 -19.44 0.98 5.25
N LEU A 33 -20.22 1.14 6.33
CA LEU A 33 -20.82 0.01 7.06
C LEU A 33 -21.69 -0.89 6.18
N MET A 34 -22.30 -0.31 5.14
CA MET A 34 -23.16 -1.02 4.22
C MET A 34 -22.86 -0.57 2.79
N ILE A 35 -22.56 -1.53 1.93
CA ILE A 35 -22.37 -1.36 0.50
C ILE A 35 -23.31 -2.35 -0.16
N VAL A 36 -24.15 -1.88 -1.09
CA VAL A 36 -25.10 -2.71 -1.83
C VAL A 36 -25.03 -2.41 -3.32
N GLY A 37 -25.26 -3.42 -4.16
CA GLY A 37 -25.41 -3.25 -5.60
C GLY A 37 -24.10 -3.07 -6.37
N GLN A 38 -22.94 -3.18 -5.71
CA GLN A 38 -21.62 -3.11 -6.35
C GLN A 38 -20.97 -4.48 -6.59
N GLU A 39 -21.59 -5.58 -6.16
CA GLU A 39 -20.99 -6.92 -6.13
C GLU A 39 -20.59 -7.38 -7.54
N LYS A 40 -21.49 -7.19 -8.51
CA LYS A 40 -21.23 -7.52 -9.92
C LYS A 40 -20.12 -6.67 -10.51
N MET A 41 -20.07 -5.39 -10.17
CA MET A 41 -19.07 -4.46 -10.68
C MET A 41 -17.69 -4.74 -10.06
N LEU A 42 -17.64 -4.98 -8.75
CA LEU A 42 -16.42 -5.35 -8.03
C LEU A 42 -15.81 -6.64 -8.58
N ARG A 43 -16.64 -7.65 -8.84
CA ARG A 43 -16.18 -8.90 -9.46
C ARG A 43 -15.57 -8.65 -10.83
N ARG A 44 -16.29 -7.94 -11.72
CA ARG A 44 -15.81 -7.65 -13.08
C ARG A 44 -14.52 -6.83 -13.08
N ALA A 45 -14.47 -5.77 -12.27
CA ALA A 45 -13.29 -4.92 -12.14
C ALA A 45 -12.09 -5.70 -11.61
N TRP A 46 -12.30 -6.58 -10.63
CA TRP A 46 -11.26 -7.48 -10.14
C TRP A 46 -10.77 -8.44 -11.22
N GLU A 47 -11.67 -9.15 -11.89
CA GLU A 47 -11.31 -10.10 -12.98
C GLU A 47 -10.54 -9.40 -14.11
N HIS A 48 -10.92 -8.17 -14.47
CA HIS A 48 -10.20 -7.39 -15.47
C HIS A 48 -8.83 -6.94 -14.97
N LEU A 49 -8.73 -6.44 -13.73
CA LEU A 49 -7.46 -5.98 -13.15
C LEU A 49 -6.46 -7.12 -13.04
N MET A 50 -6.90 -8.33 -12.68
CA MET A 50 -6.04 -9.50 -12.53
C MET A 50 -5.73 -10.23 -13.85
N ASN A 51 -6.31 -9.78 -14.97
CA ASN A 51 -5.96 -10.32 -16.28
C ASN A 51 -4.56 -9.84 -16.67
N SER A 52 -3.67 -10.77 -17.02
CA SER A 52 -2.29 -10.51 -17.44
C SER A 52 -2.14 -9.52 -18.60
N GLY A 53 -3.17 -9.34 -19.44
CA GLY A 53 -3.16 -8.38 -20.54
C GLY A 53 -3.54 -6.94 -20.14
N THR A 54 -4.00 -6.73 -18.91
CA THR A 54 -4.46 -5.42 -18.45
C THR A 54 -3.29 -4.60 -17.91
N GLY A 55 -2.85 -3.58 -18.66
CA GLY A 55 -1.87 -2.60 -18.18
C GLY A 55 -2.47 -1.45 -17.37
N MET A 56 -3.72 -1.07 -17.64
CA MET A 56 -4.39 0.05 -16.97
C MET A 56 -5.91 -0.15 -16.99
N MET A 57 -6.57 0.20 -15.87
CA MET A 57 -8.03 0.22 -15.77
C MET A 57 -8.51 1.56 -15.21
N GLY A 58 -9.46 2.19 -15.91
CA GLY A 58 -10.09 3.44 -15.48
C GLY A 58 -11.52 3.23 -15.00
N LEU A 59 -11.90 3.92 -13.91
CA LEU A 59 -13.28 4.00 -13.42
C LEU A 59 -13.81 5.43 -13.65
N CYS A 60 -14.82 5.59 -14.50
CA CYS A 60 -15.43 6.89 -14.81
C CYS A 60 -16.93 6.91 -14.52
N GLY A 61 -17.49 8.10 -14.31
CA GLY A 61 -18.92 8.27 -13.99
C GLY A 61 -19.19 9.52 -13.17
N ILE A 62 -20.47 9.79 -12.93
CA ILE A 62 -20.97 10.97 -12.21
C ILE A 62 -20.43 11.01 -10.77
N GLY A 63 -20.36 12.20 -10.17
CA GLY A 63 -20.04 12.38 -8.75
C GLY A 63 -20.99 11.58 -7.85
N GLY A 64 -20.48 11.03 -6.74
CA GLY A 64 -21.30 10.29 -5.77
C GLY A 64 -21.67 8.84 -6.14
N VAL A 65 -21.41 8.38 -7.36
CA VAL A 65 -21.78 7.00 -7.81
C VAL A 65 -20.98 5.87 -7.13
N GLY A 66 -20.04 6.20 -6.23
CA GLY A 66 -19.27 5.19 -5.47
C GLY A 66 -18.01 4.65 -6.17
N LYS A 67 -17.42 5.39 -7.12
CA LYS A 67 -16.16 4.99 -7.79
C LYS A 67 -15.01 4.77 -6.80
N THR A 68 -14.82 5.70 -5.87
CA THR A 68 -13.78 5.60 -4.83
C THR A 68 -14.04 4.41 -3.92
N THR A 69 -15.30 4.20 -3.51
CA THR A 69 -15.71 3.03 -2.71
C THR A 69 -15.44 1.71 -3.40
N LEU A 70 -15.62 1.63 -4.72
CA LEU A 70 -15.26 0.45 -5.50
C LEU A 70 -13.74 0.22 -5.50
N LEU A 71 -12.95 1.29 -5.67
CA LEU A 71 -11.49 1.22 -5.65
C LEU A 71 -10.95 0.81 -4.27
N GLU A 72 -11.55 1.30 -3.18
CA GLU A 72 -11.23 0.92 -1.80
C GLU A 72 -11.54 -0.56 -1.54
N GLN A 73 -12.67 -1.07 -2.05
CA GLN A 73 -12.99 -2.51 -1.99
C GLN A 73 -11.98 -3.37 -2.75
N ILE A 74 -11.50 -2.91 -3.92
CA ILE A 74 -10.45 -3.58 -4.68
C ILE A 74 -9.15 -3.62 -3.89
N ASN A 75 -8.73 -2.48 -3.32
CA ASN A 75 -7.54 -2.41 -2.46
C ASN A 75 -7.62 -3.41 -1.31
N ASN A 76 -8.73 -3.43 -0.57
CA ASN A 76 -8.89 -4.32 0.59
C ASN A 76 -8.99 -5.78 0.19
N LYS A 77 -9.34 -6.09 -1.06
CA LYS A 77 -9.31 -7.45 -1.56
C LYS A 77 -7.91 -8.04 -1.49
N PHE A 78 -6.87 -7.25 -1.82
CA PHE A 78 -5.47 -7.67 -1.74
C PHE A 78 -5.01 -8.05 -0.33
N LEU A 79 -5.71 -7.67 0.73
CA LEU A 79 -5.38 -8.09 2.10
C LEU A 79 -5.76 -9.56 2.38
N LYS A 80 -6.52 -10.20 1.49
CA LYS A 80 -6.98 -11.57 1.68
C LYS A 80 -5.93 -12.57 1.15
N PRO A 81 -5.48 -13.54 1.96
CA PRO A 81 -4.42 -14.51 1.60
C PRO A 81 -4.60 -15.20 0.25
N VAL A 82 -5.84 -15.52 -0.12
CA VAL A 82 -6.18 -16.30 -1.32
C VAL A 82 -6.15 -15.46 -2.61
N THR A 83 -5.93 -14.15 -2.51
CA THR A 83 -6.08 -13.21 -3.64
C THR A 83 -4.75 -12.61 -4.12
N HIS A 84 -3.62 -13.02 -3.55
CA HIS A 84 -2.30 -12.57 -3.93
C HIS A 84 -1.85 -13.21 -5.26
N CYS A 85 -2.31 -12.70 -6.40
CA CYS A 85 -1.92 -13.21 -7.72
C CYS A 85 -0.55 -12.67 -8.16
N GLY A 86 0.48 -12.83 -7.33
CA GLY A 86 1.84 -12.33 -7.62
C GLY A 86 2.02 -10.82 -7.44
N VAL A 87 1.08 -10.14 -6.82
CA VAL A 87 1.25 -8.73 -6.40
C VAL A 87 1.96 -8.69 -5.07
N GLU A 88 3.09 -7.97 -5.01
CA GLU A 88 3.92 -7.83 -3.81
C GLU A 88 3.61 -6.55 -3.02
N ILE A 89 3.17 -5.48 -3.71
CA ILE A 89 2.85 -4.21 -3.09
C ILE A 89 1.71 -3.47 -3.81
N VAL A 90 0.86 -2.81 -3.04
CA VAL A 90 -0.25 -1.98 -3.49
C VAL A 90 -0.08 -0.56 -2.93
N PHE A 91 0.01 0.38 -3.86
CA PHE A 91 -0.02 1.81 -3.57
C PHE A 91 -1.42 2.34 -3.85
N PHE A 92 -1.99 3.06 -2.88
CA PHE A 92 -3.24 3.78 -3.08
C PHE A 92 -2.97 5.24 -2.76
N VAL A 93 -3.08 6.07 -3.80
CA VAL A 93 -2.67 7.48 -3.80
C VAL A 93 -3.87 8.33 -4.13
N VAL A 94 -4.17 9.29 -3.27
CA VAL A 94 -5.21 10.31 -3.52
C VAL A 94 -4.55 11.52 -4.14
N VAL A 95 -4.97 11.87 -5.35
CA VAL A 95 -4.52 13.07 -6.06
C VAL A 95 -5.65 14.09 -6.11
N SER A 96 -5.33 15.37 -5.88
CA SER A 96 -6.26 16.47 -6.10
C SER A 96 -6.07 17.03 -7.51
N SER A 97 -6.94 17.96 -7.92
CA SER A 97 -6.84 18.66 -9.21
C SER A 97 -5.48 19.35 -9.42
N LYS A 98 -4.81 19.75 -8.34
CA LYS A 98 -3.43 20.24 -8.38
C LYS A 98 -2.47 19.07 -8.22
N LEU A 99 -2.04 18.51 -9.35
CA LEU A 99 -1.10 17.40 -9.37
C LEU A 99 0.25 17.80 -8.78
N ARG A 100 0.67 17.09 -7.72
CA ARG A 100 1.99 17.22 -7.12
C ARG A 100 2.75 15.92 -7.31
N VAL A 101 3.48 15.80 -8.42
CA VAL A 101 4.21 14.57 -8.77
C VAL A 101 5.22 14.18 -7.67
N GLU A 102 5.90 15.16 -7.08
CA GLU A 102 6.85 14.92 -5.98
C GLU A 102 6.20 14.25 -4.79
N MET A 103 4.98 14.65 -4.43
CA MET A 103 4.23 14.00 -3.34
C MET A 103 3.94 12.52 -3.64
N ILE A 104 3.70 12.18 -4.90
CA ILE A 104 3.47 10.80 -5.32
C ILE A 104 4.78 10.00 -5.22
N LEU A 105 5.88 10.56 -5.72
CA LEU A 105 7.20 9.93 -5.64
C LEU A 105 7.61 9.71 -4.18
N ASP A 106 7.43 10.71 -3.31
CA ASP A 106 7.75 10.61 -1.89
C ASP A 106 6.92 9.53 -1.19
N LEU A 107 5.62 9.42 -1.51
CA LEU A 107 4.75 8.37 -0.95
C LEU A 107 5.17 6.97 -1.40
N ILE A 108 5.52 6.80 -2.67
CA ILE A 108 6.00 5.52 -3.19
C ILE A 108 7.34 5.15 -2.51
N ALA A 109 8.25 6.12 -2.38
CA ALA A 109 9.56 5.90 -1.75
C ALA A 109 9.44 5.48 -0.28
N GLU A 110 8.57 6.15 0.48
CA GLU A 110 8.28 5.78 1.87
C GLU A 110 7.77 4.33 1.97
N LYS A 111 6.83 3.97 1.10
CA LYS A 111 6.27 2.61 1.00
C LYS A 111 7.31 1.55 0.61
N LEU A 112 8.33 1.91 -0.17
CA LEU A 112 9.42 1.02 -0.58
C LEU A 112 10.59 1.01 0.43
N GLY A 113 10.50 1.77 1.52
CA GLY A 113 11.50 1.80 2.58
C GLY A 113 12.74 2.66 2.29
N PHE A 114 12.64 3.66 1.41
CA PHE A 114 13.74 4.59 1.19
C PHE A 114 13.97 5.50 2.41
N LEU A 115 15.24 5.72 2.77
CA LEU A 115 15.63 6.62 3.87
C LEU A 115 15.28 8.07 3.55
N ARG A 116 14.62 8.74 4.49
CA ARG A 116 13.99 10.06 4.26
C ARG A 116 15.03 11.16 4.05
N GLU A 117 16.16 11.06 4.72
CA GLU A 117 17.27 12.00 4.70
C GLU A 117 17.93 12.02 3.32
N ASP A 118 18.28 10.83 2.82
CA ASP A 118 18.90 10.67 1.50
C ASP A 118 17.92 11.02 0.38
N TRP A 119 16.68 10.54 0.51
CA TRP A 119 15.63 10.77 -0.49
C TRP A 119 15.33 12.25 -0.72
N LYS A 120 15.29 13.05 0.35
CA LYS A 120 14.98 14.49 0.26
C LYS A 120 16.05 15.29 -0.49
N GLN A 121 17.30 14.82 -0.49
CA GLN A 121 18.41 15.50 -1.16
C GLN A 121 18.52 15.15 -2.65
N LYS A 122 17.81 14.12 -3.11
CA LYS A 122 17.87 13.67 -4.51
C LYS A 122 17.09 14.58 -5.43
N GLU A 123 17.67 14.81 -6.61
CA GLU A 123 16.94 15.43 -7.71
C GLU A 123 15.81 14.52 -8.18
N LYS A 124 14.78 15.13 -8.76
CA LYS A 124 13.59 14.41 -9.25
C LYS A 124 13.93 13.29 -10.24
N SER A 125 14.93 13.49 -11.10
CA SER A 125 15.40 12.48 -12.05
C SER A 125 15.96 11.25 -11.35
N GLN A 126 16.80 11.45 -10.32
CA GLN A 126 17.38 10.37 -9.51
C GLN A 126 16.30 9.62 -8.75
N LYS A 127 15.34 10.35 -8.14
CA LYS A 127 14.17 9.76 -7.48
C LYS A 127 13.42 8.80 -8.40
N VAL A 128 13.15 9.20 -9.64
CA VAL A 128 12.46 8.36 -10.63
C VAL A 128 13.28 7.10 -10.95
N THR A 129 14.58 7.25 -11.20
CA THR A 129 15.47 6.12 -11.50
C THR A 129 15.54 5.11 -10.36
N ASP A 130 15.64 5.59 -9.11
CA ASP A 130 15.71 4.73 -7.93
C ASP A 130 14.41 3.91 -7.75
N LEU A 131 13.25 4.56 -7.89
CA LEU A 131 11.96 3.88 -7.80
C LEU A 131 11.80 2.85 -8.91
N HIS A 132 12.16 3.20 -10.14
CA HIS A 132 12.12 2.27 -11.27
C HIS A 132 13.04 1.05 -11.07
N THR A 133 14.16 1.21 -10.37
CA THR A 133 15.08 0.09 -10.10
C THR A 133 14.55 -0.85 -9.01
N ARG A 134 13.67 -0.34 -8.14
CA ARG A 134 13.13 -1.07 -6.99
C ARG A 134 11.80 -1.78 -7.27
N MET A 135 11.08 -1.33 -8.30
CA MET A 135 9.81 -1.89 -8.78
C MET A 135 10.04 -2.89 -9.92
#